data_AF-A0A0P9DM19-F1
#
_entry.id   AF-A0A0P9DM19-F1
#
_cell.length_a   1.000
_cell.length_b   1.000
_cell.length_c   1.000
_cell.angle_alpha   90.00
_cell.angle_beta   90.00
_cell.angle_gamma   90.00
#
_symmetry.space_group_name_H-M   'P 1'
#
loop_
_entity.id
_entity.type
_entity.pdbx_description
1 polymer ?
#
loop_
_entity_poly.entity_id
_entity_poly.type
_entity_poly.pdbx_seq_one_letter_code
_entity_poly.pdbx_strand_id
1 'polypeptide(L)'
;MAQKQPMLASHWSTTPIARILRPMQEFIQQEQSSGIILLGMTILALLIANSPLAEAYFTLLETKVGIVAGPFELKESVLHWVN
;
A
#
# COMPACT_ATOMS: atom_id res chain seq x y z
N MET A 1 -25.62 51.78 -5.05
CA MET A 1 -24.98 50.95 -6.10
C MET A 1 -25.14 49.49 -5.70
N ALA A 2 -25.86 48.70 -6.49
CA ALA A 2 -26.27 47.34 -6.15
C ALA A 2 -25.16 46.31 -6.49
N GLN A 3 -24.68 45.60 -5.48
CA GLN A 3 -23.77 44.46 -5.63
C GLN A 3 -24.56 43.26 -6.16
N LYS A 4 -24.49 43.00 -7.47
CA LYS A 4 -25.11 41.83 -8.09
C LYS A 4 -24.11 40.67 -8.03
N GLN A 5 -24.10 39.93 -6.91
CA GLN A 5 -23.39 38.65 -6.83
C GLN A 5 -24.13 37.62 -7.71
N PRO A 6 -23.44 36.91 -8.64
CA PRO A 6 -24.10 35.90 -9.46
C PRO A 6 -24.46 34.68 -8.60
N MET A 7 -25.75 34.43 -8.48
CA MET A 7 -26.38 33.28 -7.79
C MET A 7 -26.18 31.97 -8.60
N LEU A 8 -24.94 31.50 -8.81
CA LEU A 8 -24.70 30.31 -9.66
C LEU A 8 -23.90 29.15 -9.02
N ALA A 9 -23.48 29.23 -7.75
CA ALA A 9 -22.53 28.24 -7.24
C ALA A 9 -22.78 27.77 -5.78
N SER A 10 -23.92 27.15 -5.48
CA SER A 10 -24.12 26.48 -4.17
C SER A 10 -24.59 25.03 -4.20
N HIS A 11 -24.96 24.45 -5.36
CA HIS A 11 -25.56 23.11 -5.42
C HIS A 11 -24.62 21.98 -5.91
N TRP A 12 -23.38 22.32 -6.31
CA TRP A 12 -22.41 21.38 -6.90
C TRP A 12 -21.86 20.34 -5.91
N SER A 13 -22.17 20.45 -4.61
CA SER A 13 -21.71 19.52 -3.57
C SER A 13 -22.61 18.29 -3.36
N THR A 14 -23.73 18.18 -4.09
CA THR A 14 -24.77 17.15 -3.89
C THR A 14 -24.95 16.19 -5.07
N THR A 15 -23.99 16.10 -6.00
CA THR A 15 -24.06 15.11 -7.08
C THR A 15 -23.70 13.71 -6.54
N PRO A 16 -24.41 12.64 -6.94
CA PRO A 16 -24.13 11.28 -6.48
C PRO A 16 -22.67 10.84 -6.73
N ILE A 17 -22.09 11.32 -7.83
CA ILE A 17 -20.70 11.12 -8.21
C ILE A 17 -19.73 11.68 -7.17
N ALA A 18 -20.01 12.86 -6.60
CA ALA A 18 -19.17 13.45 -5.56
C ALA A 18 -19.14 12.61 -4.28
N ARG A 19 -20.24 11.91 -3.94
CA ARG A 19 -20.28 10.98 -2.79
C ARG A 19 -19.46 9.71 -3.02
N ILE A 20 -19.44 9.18 -4.24
CA ILE A 20 -18.67 7.98 -4.60
C ILE A 20 -17.17 8.28 -4.67
N LEU A 21 -16.80 9.47 -5.13
CA LEU A 21 -15.40 9.89 -5.26
C LEU A 21 -14.78 10.41 -3.96
N ARG A 22 -15.61 10.84 -2.99
CA ARG A 22 -15.16 11.41 -1.71
C ARG A 22 -14.23 10.47 -0.91
N PRO A 23 -14.52 9.16 -0.72
CA PRO A 23 -13.61 8.25 -0.02
C PRO A 23 -12.24 8.12 -0.70
N MET A 24 -12.21 8.13 -2.03
CA MET A 24 -10.97 8.10 -2.82
C MET A 24 -10.16 9.40 -2.65
N GLN A 25 -10.82 10.56 -2.66
CA GLN A 25 -10.17 11.84 -2.40
C GLN A 25 -9.64 11.95 -0.96
N GLU A 26 -10.40 11.48 0.01
CA GLU A 26 -10.01 11.44 1.43
C GLU A 26 -8.83 10.48 1.64
N PHE A 27 -8.84 9.32 0.96
CA PHE A 27 -7.73 8.37 0.94
C PHE A 27 -6.47 9.00 0.35
N ILE A 28 -6.53 9.59 -0.85
CA ILE A 28 -5.38 10.27 -1.47
C ILE A 28 -4.85 11.42 -0.59
N GLN A 29 -5.73 12.16 0.09
CA GLN A 29 -5.30 13.19 1.05
C GLN A 29 -4.62 12.62 2.31
N GLN A 30 -4.94 11.39 2.72
CA GLN A 30 -4.32 10.71 3.86
C GLN A 30 -3.14 9.79 3.47
N GLU A 31 -2.99 9.41 2.21
CA GLU A 31 -2.05 8.38 1.73
C GLU A 31 -0.57 8.77 1.73
N GLN A 32 -0.24 10.04 1.96
CA GLN A 32 1.14 10.54 1.86
C GLN A 32 2.14 9.80 2.78
N SER A 33 1.67 9.13 3.83
CA SER A 33 2.54 8.41 4.78
C SER A 33 2.94 7.00 4.31
N SER A 34 2.11 6.28 3.55
CA SER A 34 2.42 4.88 3.16
C SER A 34 3.51 4.83 2.08
N GLY A 35 3.48 5.76 1.12
CA GLY A 35 4.45 5.83 0.03
C GLY A 35 5.89 6.08 0.51
N ILE A 36 6.07 6.97 1.50
CA ILE A 36 7.39 7.27 2.06
C ILE A 36 7.94 6.05 2.82
N ILE A 37 7.10 5.39 3.61
CA ILE A 37 7.49 4.17 4.34
C ILE A 37 7.88 3.07 3.35
N LEU A 38 7.07 2.84 2.30
CA LEU A 38 7.34 1.84 1.28
C LEU A 38 8.64 2.13 0.53
N LEU A 39 8.88 3.39 0.17
CA LEU A 39 10.13 3.82 -0.46
C LEU A 39 11.33 3.60 0.48
N GLY A 40 11.17 3.93 1.77
CA GLY A 40 12.18 3.65 2.80
C GLY A 40 12.48 2.16 2.94
N MET A 41 11.46 1.30 2.95
CA MET A 41 11.62 -0.16 2.98
C MET A 41 12.26 -0.70 1.72
N THR A 42 11.93 -0.15 0.56
CA THR A 42 12.58 -0.51 -0.71
C THR A 42 14.07 -0.18 -0.67
N ILE A 43 14.43 1.02 -0.23
CA ILE A 43 15.84 1.42 -0.10
C ILE A 43 16.56 0.51 0.90
N LEU A 44 15.95 0.23 2.06
CA LEU A 44 16.51 -0.66 3.06
C LEU A 44 16.74 -2.08 2.50
N ALA A 45 15.77 -2.63 1.78
CA ALA A 45 15.89 -3.94 1.15
C ALA A 45 17.03 -3.97 0.12
N LEU A 46 17.17 -2.92 -0.70
CA LEU A 46 18.27 -2.78 -1.66
C LEU A 46 19.63 -2.71 -0.94
N LEU A 47 19.73 -1.95 0.14
CA LEU A 47 20.97 -1.86 0.93
C LEU A 47 21.36 -3.23 1.51
N ILE A 48 20.40 -3.95 2.10
CA ILE A 48 20.65 -5.29 2.67
C ILE A 48 21.10 -6.26 1.57
N ALA A 49 20.37 -6.32 0.44
CA ALA A 49 20.64 -7.23 -0.67
C ALA A 49 21.98 -6.99 -1.38
N ASN A 50 22.55 -5.78 -1.28
CA ASN A 50 23.85 -5.42 -1.88
C ASN A 50 24.98 -5.33 -0.84
N SER A 51 24.79 -5.88 0.37
CA SER A 51 25.75 -5.84 1.48
C SER A 51 26.20 -7.24 1.89
N PRO A 52 27.18 -7.38 2.81
CA PRO A 52 27.56 -8.69 3.37
C PRO A 52 26.40 -9.46 4.06
N LEU A 53 25.29 -8.80 4.40
CA LEU A 53 24.09 -9.43 4.96
C LEU A 53 23.23 -10.12 3.88
N ALA A 54 23.54 -9.97 2.60
CA ALA A 54 22.74 -10.50 1.49
C ALA A 54 22.51 -12.01 1.60
N GLU A 55 23.54 -12.79 1.93
CA GLU A 55 23.42 -14.24 2.08
C GLU A 55 22.41 -14.62 3.18
N ALA A 56 22.48 -13.97 4.34
CA ALA A 56 21.52 -14.19 5.43
C ALA A 56 20.10 -13.77 5.03
N TYR A 57 19.96 -12.66 4.31
CA TYR A 57 18.67 -12.16 3.81
C TYR A 57 18.01 -13.14 2.84
N PHE A 58 18.74 -13.63 1.83
CA PHE A 58 18.21 -14.59 0.87
C PHE A 58 17.97 -15.97 1.50
N THR A 59 18.84 -16.43 2.42
CA THR A 59 18.62 -17.67 3.16
C THR A 59 17.32 -17.63 3.96
N LEU A 60 17.01 -16.50 4.59
CA LEU A 60 15.74 -16.31 5.30
C LEU A 60 14.54 -16.38 4.35
N LEU A 61 14.62 -15.73 3.19
CA LEU A 61 13.55 -15.75 2.18
C LEU A 61 13.33 -17.13 1.55
N GLU A 62 14.40 -17.93 1.40
CA GLU A 62 14.34 -19.29 0.86
C GLU A 62 13.94 -20.35 1.89
N THR A 63 13.98 -20.01 3.18
CA THR A 63 13.62 -20.93 4.27
C THR A 63 12.23 -21.51 4.05
N LYS A 64 12.14 -22.84 4.02
CA LYS A 64 10.87 -23.55 3.82
C LYS A 64 10.07 -23.60 5.11
N VAL A 65 8.88 -23.00 5.08
CA VAL A 65 7.89 -23.00 6.15
C VAL A 65 6.55 -23.48 5.60
N GLY A 66 5.77 -24.17 6.42
CA GLY A 66 4.59 -24.85 5.93
C GLY A 66 3.68 -25.37 7.02
N ILE A 67 2.48 -25.74 6.59
CA ILE A 67 1.44 -26.31 7.45
C ILE A 67 1.17 -27.73 6.97
N VAL A 68 1.05 -28.65 7.93
CA VAL A 68 0.70 -30.05 7.68
C VAL A 68 -0.62 -30.36 8.36
N ALA A 69 -1.56 -30.94 7.61
CA ALA A 69 -2.86 -31.36 8.11
C ALA A 69 -3.22 -32.75 7.53
N GLY A 70 -2.88 -33.81 8.27
CA GLY A 70 -3.09 -35.18 7.82
C GLY A 70 -2.28 -35.50 6.56
N PRO A 71 -2.89 -35.95 5.44
CA PRO A 71 -2.19 -36.20 4.18
C PRO A 71 -1.89 -34.91 3.38
N PHE A 72 -2.42 -33.76 3.79
CA PHE A 72 -2.18 -32.49 3.12
C PHE A 72 -0.92 -31.82 3.69
N GLU A 73 0.02 -31.48 2.81
CA GLU A 73 1.27 -30.80 3.14
C GLU A 73 1.46 -29.62 2.18
N LEU A 74 1.52 -28.42 2.74
CA LEU A 74 1.88 -27.21 1.99
C LEU A 74 3.17 -26.65 2.60
N LYS A 75 4.28 -26.87 1.90
CA LYS A 75 5.61 -26.38 2.28
C LYS A 75 6.14 -25.45 1.20
N GLU A 76 6.24 -24.18 1.53
CA GLU A 76 6.74 -23.16 0.62
C GLU A 76 7.81 -22.31 1.26
N SER A 77 8.58 -21.57 0.45
CA SER A 77 9.58 -20.66 1.03
C SER A 77 8.89 -19.44 1.65
N VAL A 78 9.55 -18.78 2.61
CA VAL A 78 9.06 -17.51 3.17
C VAL A 78 8.69 -16.52 2.05
N LEU A 79 9.50 -16.47 0.99
CA LEU A 79 9.24 -15.63 -0.18
C LEU A 79 7.90 -15.93 -0.86
N HIS A 80 7.50 -17.19 -0.96
CA HIS A 80 6.22 -17.57 -1.56
C HIS A 80 5.04 -17.25 -0.65
N TRP A 81 5.23 -17.22 0.67
CA TRP A 81 4.17 -16.88 1.62
C TRP A 81 3.85 -15.37 1.68
N VAL A 82 4.83 -14.51 1.38
CA VAL A 82 4.64 -13.05 1.41
C VAL A 82 4.13 -12.47 0.08
N ASN A 83 4.13 -13.25 -1.00
CA ASN A 83 3.61 -12.88 -2.34
C ASN A 83 2.19 -13.38 -2.54
#